data_AF-A0A391NYH3-F1
#
_entry.id   AF-A0A391NYH3-F1
#
_cell.length_a   1.000
_cell.length_b   1.000
_cell.length_c   1.000
_cell.angle_alpha   90.00
_cell.angle_beta   90.00
_cell.angle_gamma   90.00
#
_symmetry.space_group_name_H-M   'P 1'
#
loop_
_entity.id
_entity.type
_entity.pdbx_description
1 polymer ?
#
loop_
_entity_poly.entity_id
_entity_poly.type
_entity_poly.pdbx_seq_one_letter_code
_entity_poly.pdbx_strand_id
1 'polypeptide(L)'
;MSGENDAIEFDDELLMYEEEPAVEAAPAQEEEKAEETAAAAPGATFAGSHSTSFSDLLLKPEVLRAIQDNGFENPSAVQNETLPYTLQGRDVLCQAKSGMGKTAVFVLTILNALKPRPNTVQAVVLAPTRELAFQIAKDFRRFAVHLPNVKILSVFGKTPMDQQAEMLASGNVSIVVGCLGRMHHLYEEAKLDLSQ
;
A
#
# COMPACT_ATOMS: atom_id res chain seq x y z
N MET A 1 -11.69 28.67 22.95
CA MET A 1 -10.38 28.17 22.49
C MET A 1 -10.36 26.66 22.72
N SER A 2 -10.77 25.91 21.72
CA SER A 2 -10.54 24.48 21.58
C SER A 2 -10.85 24.20 20.11
N GLY A 3 -9.80 24.23 19.29
CA GLY A 3 -9.90 24.01 17.85
C GLY A 3 -10.39 22.60 17.60
N GLU A 4 -11.52 22.51 16.91
CA GLU A 4 -11.97 21.30 16.25
C GLU A 4 -10.87 20.90 15.25
N ASN A 5 -10.34 19.69 15.42
CA ASN A 5 -9.51 19.05 14.41
C ASN A 5 -10.42 18.77 13.22
N ASP A 6 -10.41 19.68 12.23
CA ASP A 6 -10.84 19.39 10.86
C ASP A 6 -9.84 18.39 10.26
N ALA A 7 -10.00 17.12 10.64
CA ALA A 7 -9.63 16.03 9.77
C ALA A 7 -10.54 16.16 8.54
N ILE A 8 -10.05 16.83 7.50
CA ILE A 8 -10.68 16.77 6.20
C ILE A 8 -10.51 15.33 5.72
N GLU A 9 -11.44 14.46 6.11
CA GLU A 9 -11.73 13.21 5.43
C GLU A 9 -12.26 13.61 4.05
N PHE A 10 -11.35 13.76 3.09
CA PHE A 10 -11.75 13.92 1.71
C PHE A 10 -12.27 12.59 1.22
N ASP A 11 -13.58 12.57 1.03
CA ASP A 11 -14.32 11.47 0.47
C ASP A 11 -13.87 11.26 -0.98
N ASP A 12 -13.15 10.15 -1.22
CA ASP A 12 -12.81 9.66 -2.57
C ASP A 12 -14.08 9.18 -3.33
N GLU A 13 -15.28 9.34 -2.74
CA GLU A 13 -16.58 8.96 -3.29
C GLU A 13 -16.97 9.75 -4.57
N LEU A 14 -16.30 10.87 -4.86
CA LEU A 14 -16.54 11.66 -6.08
C LEU A 14 -15.90 11.10 -7.38
N LEU A 15 -15.42 9.85 -7.35
CA LEU A 15 -14.93 9.10 -8.51
C LEU A 15 -15.85 7.95 -8.95
N MET A 16 -17.12 7.96 -8.54
CA MET A 16 -18.14 7.10 -9.13
C MET A 16 -18.47 7.61 -10.54
N TYR A 17 -17.84 7.01 -11.55
CA TYR A 17 -18.41 6.99 -12.90
C TYR A 17 -19.77 6.30 -12.83
N GLU A 18 -20.77 6.90 -13.50
CA GLU A 18 -22.14 6.40 -13.65
C GLU A 18 -22.15 4.87 -13.89
N GLU A 19 -22.85 4.13 -13.03
CA GLU A 19 -23.13 2.71 -13.25
C GLU A 19 -23.98 2.55 -14.51
N GLU A 20 -23.38 2.04 -15.59
CA GLU A 20 -24.13 1.40 -16.66
C GLU A 20 -24.68 0.06 -16.11
N PRO A 21 -25.97 -0.27 -16.33
CA PRO A 21 -26.61 -1.37 -15.62
C PRO A 21 -25.98 -2.71 -15.98
N ALA A 22 -25.66 -3.48 -14.94
CA ALA A 22 -25.19 -4.85 -15.04
C ALA A 22 -26.22 -5.72 -15.79
N VAL A 23 -25.77 -6.37 -16.86
CA VAL A 23 -26.53 -7.46 -17.50
C VAL A 23 -26.48 -8.66 -16.55
N GLU A 24 -27.67 -9.04 -16.12
CA GLU A 24 -27.99 -10.13 -15.21
C GLU A 24 -27.45 -11.49 -15.69
N ALA A 25 -26.67 -12.16 -14.85
CA ALA A 25 -26.41 -13.60 -14.96
C ALA A 25 -26.54 -14.25 -13.57
N ALA A 26 -27.63 -14.99 -13.40
CA ALA A 26 -27.94 -15.80 -12.23
C ALA A 26 -27.28 -17.22 -12.32
N PRO A 27 -27.39 -18.11 -11.32
CA PRO A 27 -26.26 -18.52 -10.48
C PRO A 27 -25.88 -20.01 -10.65
N ALA A 28 -24.70 -20.40 -10.16
CA ALA A 28 -24.39 -21.80 -9.86
C ALA A 28 -23.44 -21.91 -8.65
N GLN A 29 -23.80 -22.84 -7.77
CA GLN A 29 -23.21 -23.19 -6.47
C GLN A 29 -21.94 -24.04 -6.63
N GLU A 30 -21.02 -23.95 -5.66
CA GLU A 30 -20.62 -25.00 -4.69
C GLU A 30 -19.18 -24.78 -4.21
N GLU A 31 -19.00 -24.81 -2.88
CA GLU A 31 -17.71 -24.79 -2.20
C GLU A 31 -17.00 -26.12 -2.41
N GLU A 32 -15.79 -26.10 -2.95
CA GLU A 32 -14.89 -27.26 -2.96
C GLU A 32 -13.60 -26.93 -2.19
N LYS A 33 -13.44 -27.63 -1.07
CA LYS A 33 -12.19 -27.74 -0.31
C LYS A 33 -11.13 -28.37 -1.22
N ALA A 34 -10.13 -27.60 -1.63
CA ALA A 34 -8.94 -28.13 -2.29
C ALA A 34 -7.81 -28.34 -1.27
N GLU A 35 -7.66 -29.60 -0.87
CA GLU A 35 -6.46 -30.16 -0.26
C GLU A 35 -5.40 -30.29 -1.37
N GLU A 36 -4.34 -29.49 -1.33
CA GLU A 36 -3.29 -29.51 -2.36
C GLU A 36 -2.12 -30.40 -1.92
N THR A 37 -2.14 -31.65 -2.36
CA THR A 37 -0.94 -32.51 -2.42
C THR A 37 -0.05 -32.05 -3.57
N ALA A 38 1.09 -31.45 -3.24
CA ALA A 38 2.09 -31.01 -4.22
C ALA A 38 2.84 -32.21 -4.84
N ALA A 39 2.67 -32.41 -6.14
CA ALA A 39 3.55 -33.22 -6.98
C ALA A 39 4.56 -32.31 -7.70
N ALA A 40 5.84 -32.64 -7.56
CA ALA A 40 6.99 -31.80 -7.91
C ALA A 40 7.30 -31.73 -9.42
N ALA A 41 7.71 -30.55 -9.88
CA ALA A 41 8.53 -30.32 -11.08
C ALA A 41 9.84 -29.62 -10.65
N PRO A 42 11.01 -29.93 -11.25
CA PRO A 42 12.30 -29.58 -10.69
C PRO A 42 12.78 -28.20 -11.16
N GLY A 43 12.97 -27.28 -10.21
CA GLY A 43 13.60 -25.98 -10.45
C GLY A 43 13.40 -25.05 -9.27
N ALA A 44 14.50 -24.76 -8.55
CA ALA A 44 14.58 -24.04 -7.29
C ALA A 44 14.07 -24.79 -6.06
N THR A 45 15.01 -25.34 -5.31
CA THR A 45 14.85 -25.84 -3.94
C THR A 45 14.43 -24.66 -3.06
N PHE A 46 13.13 -24.53 -2.76
CA PHE A 46 12.63 -23.61 -1.74
C PHE A 46 12.91 -24.21 -0.35
N ALA A 47 14.16 -24.10 0.08
CA ALA A 47 14.59 -24.47 1.42
C ALA A 47 14.31 -23.30 2.36
N GLY A 48 13.21 -23.38 3.11
CA GLY A 48 12.84 -22.42 4.14
C GLY A 48 11.49 -22.70 4.77
N SER A 49 11.32 -23.89 5.37
CA SER A 49 10.15 -24.18 6.21
C SER A 49 10.27 -23.44 7.54
N HIS A 50 9.75 -22.22 7.58
CA HIS A 50 9.16 -21.66 8.79
C HIS A 50 7.90 -20.93 8.34
N SER A 51 6.72 -21.43 8.75
CA SER A 51 5.49 -20.64 8.65
C SER A 51 5.59 -19.52 9.68
N THR A 52 6.31 -18.45 9.33
CA THR A 52 6.37 -17.24 10.13
C THR A 52 5.01 -16.59 10.10
N SER A 53 4.32 -16.51 11.24
CA SER A 53 3.16 -15.64 11.38
C SER A 53 3.62 -14.19 11.19
N PHE A 54 2.71 -13.28 10.84
CA PHE A 54 3.02 -11.84 10.88
C PHE A 54 3.55 -11.37 12.24
N SER A 55 3.17 -12.06 13.32
CA SER A 55 3.65 -11.80 14.68
C SER A 55 5.14 -12.07 14.86
N ASP A 56 5.73 -12.96 14.06
CA ASP A 56 7.15 -13.31 14.14
C ASP A 56 8.05 -12.27 13.45
N LEU A 57 7.47 -11.38 12.64
CA LEU A 57 8.18 -10.39 11.82
C LEU A 57 8.57 -9.11 12.59
N LEU A 58 8.38 -9.08 13.92
CA LEU A 58 8.70 -7.94 14.80
C LEU A 58 8.19 -6.60 14.27
N LEU A 59 6.98 -6.61 13.72
CA LEU A 59 6.29 -5.41 13.25
C LEU A 59 5.88 -4.52 14.43
N LYS A 60 5.75 -3.22 14.16
CA LYS A 60 5.09 -2.27 15.07
C LYS A 60 3.71 -2.80 15.50
N PRO A 61 3.33 -2.70 16.78
CA PRO A 61 2.03 -3.17 17.26
C PRO A 61 0.84 -2.59 16.48
N GLU A 62 0.93 -1.32 16.06
CA GLU A 62 -0.09 -0.62 15.30
C GLU A 62 -0.30 -1.24 13.90
N VAL A 63 0.80 -1.62 13.25
CA VAL A 63 0.79 -2.27 11.93
C VAL A 63 0.26 -3.69 12.06
N LEU A 64 0.71 -4.44 13.08
CA LEU A 64 0.24 -5.79 13.33
C LEU A 64 -1.27 -5.83 13.63
N ARG A 65 -1.78 -4.87 14.40
CA ARG A 65 -3.21 -4.71 14.64
C ARG A 65 -3.97 -4.44 13.35
N ALA A 66 -3.46 -3.56 12.48
CA ALA A 66 -4.09 -3.31 11.19
C ALA A 66 -4.12 -4.57 10.31
N ILE A 67 -3.07 -5.39 10.32
CA ILE A 67 -3.06 -6.68 9.60
C ILE A 67 -4.19 -7.59 10.10
N GLN A 68 -4.36 -7.72 11.42
CA GLN A 68 -5.40 -8.54 12.05
C GLN A 68 -6.81 -8.03 11.75
N ASP A 69 -7.07 -6.72 11.87
CA ASP A 69 -8.36 -6.11 11.56
C ASP A 69 -8.78 -6.34 10.10
N ASN A 70 -7.79 -6.55 9.23
CA ASN A 70 -7.99 -6.82 7.81
C ASN A 70 -8.09 -8.30 7.46
N GLY A 71 -8.09 -9.20 8.45
CA GLY A 71 -8.30 -10.64 8.30
C GLY A 71 -7.08 -11.40 7.77
N PHE A 72 -5.88 -10.81 7.84
CA PHE A 72 -4.65 -11.46 7.39
C PHE A 72 -4.03 -12.26 8.54
N GLU A 73 -4.15 -13.58 8.49
CA GLU A 73 -3.60 -14.47 9.53
C GLU A 73 -2.18 -14.95 9.18
N ASN A 74 -2.00 -15.42 7.95
CA ASN A 74 -0.77 -16.03 7.48
C ASN A 74 -0.23 -15.29 6.25
N PRO A 75 1.06 -14.93 6.22
CA PRO A 75 1.69 -14.35 5.04
C PRO A 75 1.73 -15.34 3.88
N SER A 76 1.60 -14.82 2.65
CA SER A 76 1.79 -15.60 1.43
C SER A 76 3.26 -16.03 1.25
N ALA A 77 3.53 -16.98 0.35
CA ALA A 77 4.89 -17.44 0.07
C ALA A 77 5.84 -16.29 -0.28
N VAL A 78 5.42 -15.38 -1.16
CA VAL A 78 6.24 -14.22 -1.54
C VAL A 78 6.46 -13.28 -0.35
N GLN A 79 5.48 -13.11 0.54
CA GLN A 79 5.61 -12.26 1.73
C GLN A 79 6.58 -12.87 2.74
N ASN A 80 6.49 -14.18 3.00
CA ASN A 80 7.43 -14.90 3.87
C ASN A 80 8.87 -14.79 3.38
N GLU A 81 9.08 -14.89 2.07
CA GLU A 81 10.41 -14.79 1.49
C GLU A 81 10.96 -13.36 1.45
N THR A 82 10.10 -12.33 1.37
CA THR A 82 10.55 -10.95 1.13
C THR A 82 10.50 -10.05 2.37
N LEU A 83 9.53 -10.23 3.27
CA LEU A 83 9.37 -9.38 4.46
C LEU A 83 10.61 -9.38 5.37
N PRO A 84 11.24 -10.54 5.69
CA PRO A 84 12.43 -10.53 6.54
C PRO A 84 13.58 -9.67 6.01
N TYR A 85 13.74 -9.59 4.69
CA TYR A 85 14.80 -8.80 4.07
C TYR A 85 14.42 -7.32 3.94
N THR A 86 13.19 -7.04 3.50
CA THR A 86 12.69 -5.66 3.32
C THR A 86 12.58 -4.92 4.65
N LEU A 87 12.15 -5.61 5.73
CA LEU A 87 12.08 -5.04 7.08
C LEU A 87 13.45 -4.70 7.68
N GLN A 88 14.53 -5.31 7.17
CA GLN A 88 15.91 -4.96 7.52
C GLN A 88 16.44 -3.76 6.71
N GLY A 89 15.61 -3.15 5.84
CA GLY A 89 16.01 -2.04 4.98
C GLY A 89 16.88 -2.45 3.80
N ARG A 90 16.81 -3.73 3.38
CA ARG A 90 17.55 -4.22 2.20
C ARG A 90 16.78 -3.93 0.92
N ASP A 91 17.52 -3.63 -0.14
CA ASP A 91 16.96 -3.55 -1.49
C ASP A 91 16.51 -4.92 -1.97
N VAL A 92 15.32 -4.99 -2.56
CA VAL A 92 14.71 -6.24 -3.01
C VAL A 92 14.14 -6.09 -4.42
N LEU A 93 14.52 -7.04 -5.29
CA LEU A 93 13.84 -7.29 -6.55
C LEU A 93 12.94 -8.52 -6.37
N CYS A 94 11.64 -8.34 -6.54
CA CYS A 94 10.65 -9.40 -6.34
C CYS A 94 9.84 -9.65 -7.61
N GLN A 95 9.81 -10.90 -8.07
CA GLN A 95 8.94 -11.35 -9.15
C GLN A 95 7.95 -12.39 -8.63
N ALA A 96 6.66 -12.09 -8.75
CA ALA A 96 5.59 -13.06 -8.45
C ALA A 96 4.36 -12.77 -9.30
N LYS A 97 3.45 -13.73 -9.41
CA LYS A 97 2.17 -13.57 -10.11
C LYS A 97 1.30 -12.48 -9.45
N SER A 98 0.37 -11.90 -10.20
CA SER A 98 -0.65 -10.97 -9.64
C SER A 98 -1.49 -11.70 -8.58
N GLY A 99 -1.97 -10.96 -7.58
CA GLY A 99 -2.75 -11.53 -6.47
C GLY A 99 -1.92 -12.21 -5.36
N MET A 100 -0.62 -12.44 -5.54
CA MET A 100 0.23 -13.09 -4.52
C MET A 100 0.56 -12.22 -3.29
N GLY A 101 0.05 -10.99 -3.21
CA GLY A 101 0.27 -10.12 -2.05
C GLY A 101 1.58 -9.31 -2.06
N LYS A 102 2.19 -9.09 -3.24
CA LYS A 102 3.41 -8.25 -3.41
C LYS A 102 3.21 -6.81 -2.90
N THR A 103 2.04 -6.23 -3.11
CA THR A 103 1.74 -4.86 -2.67
C THR A 103 1.87 -4.73 -1.16
N ALA A 104 1.31 -5.68 -0.41
CA ALA A 104 1.41 -5.69 1.04
C ALA A 104 2.86 -5.75 1.53
N VAL A 105 3.79 -6.38 0.80
CA VAL A 105 5.21 -6.44 1.18
C VAL A 105 5.77 -5.04 1.38
N PHE A 106 5.73 -4.20 0.35
CA PHE A 106 6.31 -2.85 0.46
C PHE A 106 5.44 -1.91 1.30
N VAL A 107 4.11 -2.07 1.31
CA VAL A 107 3.22 -1.27 2.17
C VAL A 107 3.56 -1.49 3.64
N LEU A 108 3.61 -2.75 4.08
CA LEU A 108 3.93 -3.11 5.46
C LEU A 108 5.36 -2.71 5.81
N THR A 109 6.31 -2.91 4.91
CA THR A 109 7.71 -2.50 5.10
C THR A 109 7.82 -0.99 5.33
N ILE A 110 7.22 -0.19 4.45
CA ILE A 110 7.28 1.27 4.53
C ILE A 110 6.63 1.75 5.82
N LEU A 111 5.41 1.29 6.14
CA LEU A 111 4.71 1.68 7.38
C LEU A 111 5.48 1.26 8.64
N ASN A 112 6.10 0.08 8.63
CA ASN A 112 6.89 -0.39 9.76
C ASN A 112 8.15 0.46 9.96
N ALA A 113 8.85 0.84 8.89
CA ALA A 113 10.05 1.67 8.97
C ALA A 113 9.76 3.16 9.26
N LEU A 114 8.58 3.65 8.86
CA LEU A 114 8.26 5.07 8.86
C LEU A 114 8.28 5.70 10.26
N LYS A 115 8.99 6.81 10.41
CA LYS A 115 8.93 7.68 11.59
C LYS A 115 8.50 9.06 11.11
N PRO A 116 7.19 9.38 11.11
CA PRO A 116 6.66 10.61 10.52
C PRO A 116 7.38 11.85 11.03
N ARG A 117 7.88 12.67 10.10
CA ARG A 117 8.47 13.98 10.38
C ARG A 117 7.63 15.08 9.72
N PRO A 118 7.42 16.22 10.39
CA PRO A 118 6.75 17.37 9.77
C PRO A 118 7.51 17.83 8.52
N ASN A 119 6.77 18.29 7.53
CA ASN A 119 7.26 18.84 6.27
C ASN A 119 8.20 17.90 5.51
N THR A 120 7.98 16.59 5.56
CA THR A 120 8.90 15.62 4.97
C THR A 120 8.19 14.41 4.38
N VAL A 121 8.30 14.26 3.06
CA VAL A 121 7.96 13.02 2.36
C VAL A 121 9.09 12.01 2.58
N GLN A 122 8.76 10.85 3.16
CA GLN A 122 9.73 9.82 3.52
C GLN A 122 9.65 8.57 2.65
N ALA A 123 8.57 8.41 1.91
CA ALA A 123 8.40 7.32 0.97
C ALA A 123 7.68 7.78 -0.29
N VAL A 124 8.20 7.32 -1.43
CA VAL A 124 7.60 7.55 -2.75
C VAL A 124 7.33 6.19 -3.38
N VAL A 125 6.11 5.99 -3.84
CA VAL A 125 5.71 4.76 -4.55
C VAL A 125 5.23 5.13 -5.95
N LEU A 126 5.92 4.58 -6.95
CA LEU A 126 5.62 4.79 -8.36
C LEU A 126 4.81 3.62 -8.90
N ALA A 127 3.72 3.93 -9.60
CA ALA A 127 2.89 2.95 -10.29
C ALA A 127 2.71 3.30 -11.78
N PRO A 128 2.65 2.30 -12.67
CA PRO A 128 2.53 2.51 -14.11
C PRO A 128 1.15 3.05 -14.53
N THR A 129 0.09 2.76 -13.78
CA THR A 129 -1.28 3.19 -14.09
C THR A 129 -1.92 3.89 -12.91
N ARG A 130 -2.96 4.69 -13.20
CA ARG A 130 -3.66 5.51 -12.19
C ARG A 130 -4.48 4.63 -11.26
N GLU A 131 -5.09 3.60 -11.83
CA GLU A 131 -5.90 2.61 -11.15
C GLU A 131 -5.06 1.85 -10.13
N LEU A 132 -3.83 1.46 -10.51
CA LEU A 132 -2.91 0.80 -9.60
C LEU A 132 -2.38 1.75 -8.51
N ALA A 133 -2.06 3.00 -8.85
CA ALA A 133 -1.68 4.00 -7.84
C ALA A 133 -2.79 4.22 -6.80
N PHE A 134 -4.05 4.28 -7.25
CA PHE A 134 -5.22 4.41 -6.39
C PHE A 134 -5.38 3.19 -5.47
N GLN A 135 -5.27 1.97 -6.01
CA GLN A 135 -5.32 0.74 -5.22
C GLN A 135 -4.22 0.69 -4.15
N ILE A 136 -2.99 1.05 -4.52
CA ILE A 136 -1.87 1.09 -3.58
C ILE A 136 -2.11 2.14 -2.49
N ALA A 137 -2.60 3.33 -2.83
CA ALA A 137 -2.94 4.36 -1.84
C ALA A 137 -4.03 3.87 -0.87
N LYS A 138 -5.05 3.15 -1.37
CA LYS A 138 -6.07 2.51 -0.54
C LYS A 138 -5.46 1.47 0.41
N ASP A 139 -4.55 0.62 -0.07
CA ASP A 139 -3.84 -0.35 0.78
C ASP A 139 -3.03 0.35 1.87
N PHE A 140 -2.31 1.43 1.55
CA PHE A 140 -1.62 2.22 2.57
C PHE A 140 -2.57 2.75 3.64
N ARG A 141 -3.69 3.37 3.27
CA ARG A 141 -4.68 3.88 4.23
C ARG A 141 -5.26 2.76 5.08
N ARG A 142 -5.57 1.61 4.46
CA ARG A 142 -6.08 0.40 5.11
C ARG A 142 -5.13 -0.12 6.20
N PHE A 143 -3.83 -0.17 5.92
CA PHE A 143 -2.83 -0.64 6.89
C PHE A 143 -2.30 0.46 7.82
N ALA A 144 -2.56 1.74 7.53
CA ALA A 144 -2.17 2.88 8.35
C ALA A 144 -3.27 3.36 9.32
N VAL A 145 -4.40 2.66 9.42
CA VAL A 145 -5.56 3.09 10.24
C VAL A 145 -5.21 3.36 11.71
N HIS A 146 -4.22 2.66 12.26
CA HIS A 146 -3.72 2.85 13.64
C HIS A 146 -2.48 3.77 13.74
N LEU A 147 -2.14 4.48 12.65
CA LEU A 147 -0.98 5.38 12.56
C LEU A 147 -1.45 6.82 12.26
N PRO A 148 -2.00 7.55 13.25
CA PRO A 148 -2.70 8.83 13.02
C PRO A 148 -1.82 9.94 12.42
N ASN A 149 -0.49 9.85 12.62
CA ASN A 149 0.48 10.82 12.14
C ASN A 149 1.01 10.50 10.74
N VAL A 150 0.54 9.43 10.11
CA VAL A 150 0.93 9.06 8.73
C VAL A 150 -0.12 9.60 7.78
N LYS A 151 0.27 10.49 6.87
CA LYS A 151 -0.60 10.92 5.77
C LYS A 151 -0.06 10.43 4.44
N ILE A 152 -1.01 9.99 3.60
CA ILE A 152 -0.74 9.44 2.28
C ILE A 152 -1.39 10.33 1.24
N LEU A 153 -0.58 10.85 0.31
CA LEU A 153 -1.05 11.62 -0.83
C LEU A 153 -0.98 10.78 -2.09
N SER A 154 -2.09 10.72 -2.84
CA SER A 154 -2.15 10.09 -4.14
C SER A 154 -1.99 11.12 -5.27
N VAL A 155 -1.05 10.87 -6.17
CA VAL A 155 -0.59 11.82 -7.19
C VAL A 155 -0.71 11.20 -8.58
N PHE A 156 -1.81 11.51 -9.25
CA PHE A 156 -2.07 11.11 -10.63
C PHE A 156 -2.97 12.13 -11.33
N GLY A 157 -3.26 11.92 -12.61
CA GLY A 157 -4.10 12.82 -13.42
C GLY A 157 -5.55 12.96 -12.92
N LYS A 158 -6.29 13.91 -13.51
CA LYS A 158 -7.67 14.36 -13.18
C LYS A 158 -7.84 15.20 -11.90
N THR A 159 -6.93 15.14 -10.93
CA THR A 159 -6.89 16.12 -9.83
C THR A 159 -6.08 17.35 -10.26
N PRO A 160 -6.52 18.58 -9.98
CA PRO A 160 -5.76 19.79 -10.22
C PRO A 160 -4.38 19.75 -9.56
N MET A 161 -3.37 20.24 -10.28
CA MET A 161 -1.99 20.30 -9.78
C MET A 161 -1.87 21.16 -8.52
N ASP A 162 -2.59 22.28 -8.49
CA ASP A 162 -2.50 23.24 -7.38
C ASP A 162 -3.02 22.66 -6.07
N GLN A 163 -4.07 21.83 -6.14
CA GLN A 163 -4.58 21.12 -4.97
C GLN A 163 -3.55 20.10 -4.44
N GLN A 164 -2.87 19.36 -5.32
CA GLN A 164 -1.81 18.44 -4.91
C GLN A 164 -0.60 19.20 -4.31
N ALA A 165 -0.25 20.34 -4.89
CA ALA A 165 0.82 21.21 -4.41
C ALA A 165 0.50 21.78 -3.02
N GLU A 166 -0.73 22.23 -2.81
CA GLU A 166 -1.19 22.76 -1.52
C GLU A 166 -1.16 21.68 -0.44
N MET A 167 -1.58 20.45 -0.76
CA MET A 167 -1.48 19.33 0.18
C MET A 167 -0.04 19.00 0.55
N LEU A 168 0.90 19.05 -0.40
CA LEU A 168 2.33 18.90 -0.11
C LEU A 168 2.85 20.06 0.76
N ALA A 169 2.46 21.30 0.43
CA ALA A 169 2.85 22.50 1.17
C ALA A 169 2.28 22.56 2.60
N SER A 170 1.15 21.88 2.86
CA SER A 170 0.59 21.73 4.22
C SER A 170 1.54 21.03 5.19
N GLY A 171 2.55 20.32 4.67
CA GLY A 171 3.63 19.77 5.47
C GLY A 171 3.33 18.44 6.15
N ASN A 172 2.13 17.90 5.98
CA ASN A 172 1.69 16.73 6.75
C ASN A 172 1.85 15.41 5.99
N VAL A 173 2.32 15.43 4.75
CA VAL A 173 2.41 14.24 3.88
C VAL A 173 3.68 13.43 4.17
N SER A 174 3.51 12.16 4.57
CA SER A 174 4.62 11.24 4.85
C SER A 174 4.93 10.30 3.67
N ILE A 175 3.89 9.91 2.93
CA ILE A 175 3.98 8.96 1.81
C ILE A 175 3.29 9.55 0.59
N VAL A 176 3.93 9.47 -0.57
CA VAL A 176 3.33 9.85 -1.85
C VAL A 176 3.24 8.63 -2.76
N VAL A 177 2.07 8.35 -3.31
CA VAL A 177 1.83 7.24 -4.25
C VAL A 177 1.33 7.81 -5.56
N GLY A 178 1.90 7.43 -6.71
CA GLY A 178 1.53 8.13 -7.94
C GLY A 178 2.14 7.60 -9.22
N CYS A 179 1.74 8.21 -10.33
CA CYS A 179 2.27 7.90 -11.66
C CYS A 179 3.50 8.75 -11.97
N LEU A 180 4.46 8.16 -12.67
CA LEU A 180 5.77 8.77 -12.95
C LEU A 180 5.67 10.18 -13.54
N GLY A 181 4.86 10.38 -14.60
CA GLY A 181 4.77 11.68 -15.27
C GLY A 181 4.28 12.81 -14.35
N ARG A 182 3.24 12.56 -13.54
CA ARG A 182 2.69 13.56 -12.62
C ARG A 182 3.66 13.84 -11.46
N MET A 183 4.29 12.79 -10.93
CA MET A 183 5.31 12.95 -9.88
C MET A 183 6.53 13.74 -10.36
N HIS A 184 7.03 13.43 -11.55
CA HIS A 184 8.14 14.13 -12.17
C HIS A 184 7.84 15.62 -12.33
N HIS A 185 6.64 15.95 -12.79
CA HIS A 185 6.20 17.34 -12.93
C HIS A 185 6.20 18.09 -11.59
N LEU A 186 5.65 17.51 -10.52
CA LEU A 186 5.67 18.14 -9.19
C LEU A 186 7.08 18.30 -8.62
N TYR A 187 7.98 17.36 -8.94
CA TYR A 187 9.38 17.44 -8.58
C TYR A 187 10.10 18.56 -9.34
N GLU A 188 9.91 18.68 -10.66
CA GLU A 188 10.50 19.75 -11.48
C GLU A 188 10.01 21.14 -11.09
N GLU A 189 8.74 21.27 -10.68
CA GLU A 189 8.19 22.52 -10.16
C GLU A 189 8.61 22.82 -8.70
N ALA A 190 9.49 22.01 -8.10
CA ALA A 190 9.94 22.11 -6.70
C ALA A 190 8.79 22.08 -5.67
N LYS A 191 7.65 21.48 -6.02
CA LYS A 191 6.49 21.28 -5.14
C LYS A 191 6.60 20.00 -4.32
N LEU A 192 7.32 19.00 -4.85
CA LEU A 192 7.65 17.76 -4.15
C LEU A 192 9.15 17.75 -3.81
N ASP A 193 9.46 18.01 -2.55
CA ASP A 193 10.83 17.92 -2.04
C ASP A 193 11.18 16.48 -1.64
N LEU A 194 12.21 15.94 -2.27
CA LEU A 194 12.78 14.61 -2.01
C LEU A 194 14.22 14.67 -1.51
N SER A 195 14.75 15.88 -1.25
CA SER A 195 16.06 16.05 -0.63
C SER A 195 15.96 15.69 0.85
N GLN A 196 16.66 14.65 1.27
CA GLN A 196 16.69 14.13 2.64
C GLN A 196 18.11 13.75 3.04
#